data_AF-A0A8T6WQW5-F1
#
_entry.id   AF-A0A8T6WQW5-F1
#
_cell.length_a   1.000
_cell.length_b   1.000
_cell.length_c   1.000
_cell.angle_alpha   90.00
_cell.angle_beta   90.00
_cell.angle_gamma   90.00
#
_symmetry.space_group_name_H-M   'P 1'
#
loop_
_entity.id
_entity.type
_entity.pdbx_description
1 polymer ?
#
loop_
_entity_poly.entity_id
_entity_poly.type
_entity_poly.pdbx_seq_one_letter_code
_entity_poly.pdbx_strand_id
1 'polypeptide(L)'
;MRVLLVINNYFKEENAFKARQIVKVLQKYGKKQVKMRSYKHLRKGVSTDVEALILSGSPAHPWKEEHMTKFSDEINLVLEYDNPILGICFGHQLIGKAFGAQARILDSSIHRFESVEVIQPDDIFSTWKKGTTLPLCESHKDEITLPPDFIHLARSTSCENEAMQHPTRPIYSTQAHLERSTETYTAGFQVIKNFLHLFS
;
A
#
# COMPACT_ATOMS: atom_id res chain seq x y z
N MET A 1 -20.82 8.91 10.43
CA MET A 1 -19.59 8.42 11.10
C MET A 1 -18.56 8.20 10.01
N ARG A 2 -17.36 8.80 10.10
CA ARG A 2 -16.31 8.62 9.09
C ARG A 2 -15.74 7.20 9.14
N VAL A 3 -15.40 6.63 7.98
CA VAL A 3 -14.97 5.23 7.86
C VAL A 3 -13.66 5.09 7.10
N LEU A 4 -12.91 4.03 7.43
CA LEU A 4 -11.79 3.55 6.63
C LEU A 4 -12.31 2.51 5.64
N LEU A 5 -11.91 2.61 4.38
CA LEU A 5 -12.31 1.67 3.36
C LEU A 5 -11.10 0.90 2.80
N VAL A 6 -11.10 -0.41 3.01
CA VAL A 6 -10.13 -1.33 2.40
C VAL A 6 -10.69 -1.83 1.07
N ILE A 7 -9.96 -1.58 -0.02
CA ILE A 7 -10.24 -2.15 -1.33
C ILE A 7 -9.51 -3.48 -1.43
N ASN A 8 -10.28 -4.57 -1.54
CA ASN A 8 -9.78 -5.92 -1.74
C ASN A 8 -9.48 -6.15 -3.23
N ASN A 9 -8.20 -6.07 -3.59
CA ASN A 9 -7.69 -6.28 -4.94
C ASN A 9 -7.40 -7.76 -5.28
N TYR A 10 -7.64 -8.70 -4.35
CA TYR A 10 -7.50 -10.12 -4.63
C TYR A 10 -8.66 -10.60 -5.51
N PHE A 11 -8.35 -10.95 -6.76
CA PHE A 11 -9.37 -11.35 -7.74
C PHE A 11 -9.88 -12.78 -7.58
N LYS A 12 -9.14 -13.64 -6.86
CA LYS A 12 -9.59 -14.96 -6.44
C LYS A 12 -10.21 -14.88 -5.06
N GLU A 13 -11.49 -15.26 -4.92
CA GLU A 13 -12.25 -15.19 -3.67
C GLU A 13 -11.56 -15.93 -2.51
N GLU A 14 -10.92 -17.06 -2.80
CA GLU A 14 -10.14 -17.84 -1.82
C GLU A 14 -9.00 -17.06 -1.17
N ASN A 15 -8.53 -15.96 -1.79
CA ASN A 15 -7.47 -15.10 -1.27
C ASN A 15 -8.00 -13.83 -0.57
N ALA A 16 -9.32 -13.59 -0.57
CA ALA A 16 -9.90 -12.40 0.06
C ALA A 16 -9.60 -12.30 1.57
N PHE A 17 -9.30 -13.42 2.23
CA PHE A 17 -8.89 -13.41 3.63
C PHE A 17 -7.59 -12.63 3.88
N LYS A 18 -6.71 -12.49 2.88
CA LYS A 18 -5.46 -11.72 2.99
C LYS A 18 -5.76 -10.24 3.18
N ALA A 19 -6.70 -9.68 2.41
CA ALA A 19 -7.18 -8.31 2.62
C ALA A 19 -7.88 -8.14 4.00
N ARG A 20 -8.53 -9.19 4.53
CA ARG A 20 -9.08 -9.15 5.89
C ARG A 20 -8.01 -9.01 6.98
N GLN A 21 -6.75 -9.39 6.74
CA GLN A 21 -5.67 -9.15 7.69
C GLN A 21 -5.41 -7.64 7.86
N ILE A 22 -5.44 -6.88 6.76
CA ILE A 22 -5.37 -5.40 6.79
C ILE A 22 -6.51 -4.85 7.67
N VAL A 23 -7.74 -5.31 7.43
CA VAL A 23 -8.92 -4.89 8.22
C VAL A 23 -8.72 -5.14 9.71
N LYS A 24 -8.23 -6.32 10.10
CA LYS A 24 -7.96 -6.66 11.51
C LYS A 24 -6.91 -5.73 12.13
N VAL A 25 -5.83 -5.43 11.40
CA VAL A 25 -4.77 -4.54 11.90
C VAL A 25 -5.27 -3.10 12.05
N LEU A 26 -6.03 -2.61 11.07
CA LEU A 26 -6.67 -1.28 11.14
C LEU A 26 -7.67 -1.19 12.31
N GLN A 27 -8.44 -2.25 12.58
CA GLN A 27 -9.34 -2.31 13.74
C GLN A 27 -8.59 -2.41 15.07
N LYS A 28 -7.43 -3.09 15.10
CA LYS A 28 -6.58 -3.19 16.30
C LYS A 28 -5.99 -1.84 16.71
N TYR A 29 -5.58 -1.01 15.74
CA TYR A 29 -4.85 0.23 16.01
C TYR A 29 -5.64 1.51 15.75
N GLY A 30 -6.75 1.44 15.03
CA GLY A 30 -7.63 2.56 14.74
C GLY A 30 -8.89 2.58 15.62
N LYS A 31 -9.47 3.77 15.80
CA LYS A 31 -10.75 3.96 16.51
C LYS A 31 -11.96 4.01 15.57
N LYS A 32 -11.72 3.96 14.27
CA LYS A 32 -12.72 4.21 13.22
C LYS A 32 -13.32 2.91 12.70
N GLN A 33 -14.54 2.98 12.19
CA GLN A 33 -15.15 1.83 11.53
C GLN A 33 -14.37 1.50 10.26
N VAL A 34 -14.01 0.22 10.10
CA VAL A 34 -13.33 -0.28 8.90
C VAL A 34 -14.33 -1.08 8.06
N LYS A 35 -14.52 -0.66 6.82
CA LYS A 35 -15.30 -1.38 5.80
C LYS A 35 -14.34 -2.00 4.80
N MET A 36 -14.74 -3.11 4.20
CA MET A 36 -14.02 -3.74 3.11
C MET A 36 -14.94 -3.86 1.89
N ARG A 37 -14.41 -3.54 0.71
CA ARG A 37 -15.13 -3.63 -0.56
C ARG A 37 -14.27 -4.33 -1.59
N SER A 38 -14.87 -5.20 -2.40
CA SER A 38 -14.20 -5.80 -3.55
C SER A 38 -13.94 -4.75 -4.63
N TYR A 39 -12.77 -4.84 -5.27
CA TYR A 39 -12.35 -4.08 -6.44
C TYR A 39 -13.49 -3.99 -7.51
N LYS A 40 -14.22 -5.11 -7.73
CA LYS A 40 -15.38 -5.23 -8.65
C LYS A 40 -16.53 -4.26 -8.38
N HIS A 41 -16.60 -3.67 -7.19
CA HIS A 41 -17.68 -2.77 -6.78
C HIS A 41 -17.26 -1.31 -6.70
N LEU A 42 -16.07 -0.95 -7.20
CA LEU A 42 -15.57 0.42 -7.21
C LEU A 42 -16.24 1.34 -8.22
N ARG A 43 -16.79 0.83 -9.33
CA ARG A 43 -17.56 1.62 -10.33
C ARG A 43 -18.70 2.46 -9.75
N LYS A 44 -19.14 2.12 -8.53
CA LYS A 44 -20.16 2.89 -7.80
C LYS A 44 -19.59 4.12 -7.08
N GLY A 45 -18.31 4.43 -7.29
CA GLY A 45 -17.58 5.48 -6.60
C GLY A 45 -17.29 5.14 -5.13
N VAL A 46 -16.58 6.05 -4.47
CA VAL A 46 -16.34 6.02 -3.03
C VAL A 46 -17.23 7.08 -2.37
N SER A 47 -17.89 6.70 -1.28
CA SER A 47 -18.80 7.59 -0.56
C SER A 47 -18.03 8.68 0.19
N THR A 48 -18.64 9.84 0.38
CA THR A 48 -18.01 11.00 1.02
C THR A 48 -17.74 10.81 2.52
N ASP A 49 -18.33 9.80 3.15
CA ASP A 49 -18.03 9.39 4.53
C ASP A 49 -16.71 8.60 4.66
N VAL A 50 -16.09 8.22 3.54
CA VAL A 50 -14.78 7.54 3.55
C VAL A 50 -13.67 8.56 3.72
N GLU A 51 -12.93 8.42 4.80
CA GLU A 51 -11.88 9.37 5.21
C GLU A 51 -10.47 8.90 4.81
N ALA A 52 -10.29 7.61 4.58
CA ALA A 52 -9.06 7.10 3.98
C ALA A 52 -9.31 5.78 3.24
N LEU A 53 -8.52 5.57 2.20
CA LEU A 53 -8.49 4.35 1.41
C LEU A 53 -7.25 3.52 1.70
N ILE A 54 -7.43 2.20 1.72
CA ILE A 54 -6.32 1.26 1.75
C ILE A 54 -6.47 0.31 0.56
N LEU A 55 -5.51 0.32 -0.35
CA LEU A 55 -5.46 -0.59 -1.51
C LEU A 55 -4.65 -1.83 -1.13
N SER A 56 -5.30 -3.00 -1.12
CA SER A 56 -4.62 -4.24 -0.71
C SER A 56 -3.63 -4.75 -1.76
N GLY A 57 -2.80 -5.72 -1.34
CA GLY A 57 -2.03 -6.56 -2.25
C GLY A 57 -2.92 -7.43 -3.16
N SER A 58 -2.28 -8.10 -4.11
CA SER A 58 -2.88 -9.04 -5.06
C SER A 58 -1.75 -9.79 -5.79
N PRO A 59 -1.96 -11.04 -6.27
CA PRO A 59 -1.02 -11.68 -7.20
C PRO A 59 -1.15 -11.16 -8.65
N ALA A 60 -1.93 -10.09 -8.87
CA ALA A 60 -2.06 -9.44 -10.16
C ALA A 60 -0.77 -8.67 -10.52
N HIS A 61 -0.69 -8.29 -11.79
CA HIS A 61 0.44 -7.55 -12.35
C HIS A 61 -0.10 -6.40 -13.20
N PRO A 62 0.01 -5.12 -12.78
CA PRO A 62 -0.74 -4.03 -13.39
C PRO A 62 -0.14 -3.52 -14.70
N TRP A 63 0.94 -4.12 -15.22
CA TRP A 63 1.39 -3.88 -16.60
C TRP A 63 0.96 -4.98 -17.59
N LYS A 64 0.19 -5.99 -17.15
CA LYS A 64 -0.45 -6.95 -18.06
C LYS A 64 -1.81 -6.42 -18.49
N GLU A 65 -2.09 -6.42 -19.79
CA GLU A 65 -3.31 -5.88 -20.38
C GLU A 65 -4.59 -6.42 -19.72
N GLU A 66 -4.65 -7.74 -19.51
CA GLU A 66 -5.80 -8.39 -18.85
C GLU A 66 -6.09 -7.83 -17.45
N HIS A 67 -5.04 -7.46 -16.70
CA HIS A 67 -5.18 -6.88 -15.36
C HIS A 67 -5.46 -5.39 -15.42
N MET A 68 -4.91 -4.66 -16.39
CA MET A 68 -5.18 -3.23 -16.55
C MET A 68 -6.66 -2.94 -16.71
N THR A 69 -7.35 -3.70 -17.57
CA THR A 69 -8.80 -3.55 -17.75
C THR A 69 -9.57 -3.84 -16.45
N LYS A 70 -9.09 -4.80 -15.65
CA LYS A 70 -9.70 -5.18 -14.37
C LYS A 70 -9.50 -4.14 -13.27
N PHE A 71 -8.38 -3.39 -13.28
CA PHE A 71 -8.00 -2.48 -12.20
C PHE A 71 -7.98 -0.98 -12.60
N SER A 72 -8.67 -0.64 -13.68
CA SER A 72 -8.76 0.74 -14.18
C SER A 72 -9.51 1.66 -13.20
N ASP A 73 -10.52 1.14 -12.50
CA ASP A 73 -11.30 1.88 -11.51
C ASP A 73 -10.44 2.30 -10.31
N GLU A 74 -9.49 1.46 -9.88
CA GLU A 74 -8.55 1.74 -8.80
C GLU A 74 -7.52 2.79 -9.20
N ILE A 75 -7.01 2.71 -10.44
CA ILE A 75 -6.07 3.70 -10.97
C ILE A 75 -6.75 5.08 -11.03
N ASN A 76 -7.98 5.16 -11.55
CA ASN A 76 -8.76 6.40 -11.57
C ASN A 76 -9.04 6.89 -10.15
N LEU A 77 -9.39 5.98 -9.24
CA LEU A 77 -9.62 6.33 -7.84
C LEU A 77 -8.38 6.95 -7.17
N VAL A 78 -7.18 6.43 -7.45
CA VAL A 78 -5.93 7.03 -6.97
C VAL A 78 -5.76 8.45 -7.50
N LEU A 79 -6.10 8.70 -8.77
CA LEU A 79 -5.95 10.00 -9.39
C LEU A 79 -6.96 11.04 -8.87
N GLU A 80 -8.19 10.62 -8.57
CA GLU A 80 -9.31 11.52 -8.27
C GLU A 80 -9.61 11.69 -6.77
N TYR A 81 -9.16 10.77 -5.90
CA TYR A 81 -9.53 10.80 -4.49
C TYR A 81 -8.64 11.74 -3.66
N ASP A 82 -9.24 12.71 -2.98
CA ASP A 82 -8.51 13.77 -2.26
C ASP A 82 -8.06 13.39 -0.85
N ASN A 83 -8.72 12.41 -0.21
CA ASN A 83 -8.38 12.02 1.16
C ASN A 83 -7.22 10.99 1.17
N PRO A 84 -6.63 10.70 2.35
CA PRO A 84 -5.48 9.81 2.46
C PRO A 84 -5.64 8.43 1.81
N ILE A 85 -4.60 7.98 1.11
CA ILE A 85 -4.50 6.65 0.48
C ILE A 85 -3.24 5.95 0.96
N LEU A 86 -3.37 4.68 1.34
CA LEU A 86 -2.26 3.76 1.58
C LEU A 86 -2.30 2.58 0.61
N GLY A 87 -1.30 2.44 -0.26
CA GLY A 87 -1.13 1.27 -1.13
C GLY A 87 -0.17 0.23 -0.55
N ILE A 88 -0.59 -1.04 -0.51
CA ILE A 88 0.21 -2.16 0.02
C ILE A 88 0.49 -3.15 -1.11
N CYS A 89 1.77 -3.45 -1.37
CA CYS A 89 2.23 -4.39 -2.40
C CYS A 89 1.63 -4.09 -3.78
N PHE A 90 0.63 -4.83 -4.26
CA PHE A 90 -0.08 -4.49 -5.50
C PHE A 90 -0.74 -3.10 -5.45
N GLY A 91 -1.21 -2.64 -4.29
CA GLY A 91 -1.69 -1.27 -4.11
C GLY A 91 -0.59 -0.22 -4.34
N HIS A 92 0.65 -0.53 -3.96
CA HIS A 92 1.82 0.31 -4.27
C HIS A 92 2.10 0.36 -5.77
N GLN A 93 1.98 -0.79 -6.44
CA GLN A 93 2.11 -0.88 -7.89
C GLN A 93 1.01 -0.11 -8.65
N LEU A 94 -0.24 -0.17 -8.17
CA LEU A 94 -1.36 0.60 -8.75
C LEU A 94 -1.14 2.10 -8.63
N ILE A 95 -0.66 2.57 -7.46
CA ILE A 95 -0.31 3.99 -7.27
C ILE A 95 0.85 4.37 -8.20
N GLY A 96 1.92 3.59 -8.24
CA GLY A 96 3.03 3.86 -9.16
C GLY A 96 2.58 3.91 -10.61
N LYS A 97 1.73 2.98 -11.03
CA LYS A 97 1.16 2.94 -12.39
C LYS A 97 0.36 4.21 -12.71
N ALA A 98 -0.48 4.67 -11.77
CA ALA A 98 -1.27 5.88 -11.94
C ALA A 98 -0.42 7.13 -12.19
N PHE A 99 0.79 7.18 -11.60
CA PHE A 99 1.73 8.29 -11.73
C PHE A 99 2.90 8.02 -12.68
N GLY A 100 2.79 7.02 -13.56
CA GLY A 100 3.75 6.81 -14.65
C GLY A 100 5.00 6.02 -14.29
N ALA A 101 5.01 5.28 -13.18
CA ALA A 101 6.07 4.32 -12.90
C ALA A 101 6.19 3.26 -14.02
N GLN A 102 7.37 2.67 -14.10
CA GLN A 102 7.62 1.46 -14.87
C GLN A 102 7.74 0.28 -13.90
N ALA A 103 7.51 -0.93 -14.40
CA ALA A 103 7.71 -2.15 -13.61
C ALA A 103 8.73 -3.05 -14.28
N ARG A 104 9.47 -3.77 -13.44
CA ARG A 104 10.30 -4.90 -13.89
C ARG A 104 10.00 -6.13 -13.06
N ILE A 105 10.08 -7.28 -13.72
CA ILE A 105 9.99 -8.59 -13.08
C ILE A 105 11.40 -8.94 -12.58
N LEU A 106 11.48 -9.37 -11.33
CA LEU A 106 12.70 -9.87 -10.70
C LEU A 106 12.97 -11.32 -11.13
N ASP A 107 14.25 -11.68 -11.14
CA ASP A 107 14.69 -13.04 -11.52
C ASP A 107 14.12 -14.11 -10.58
N SER A 108 13.90 -13.76 -9.31
CA SER A 108 13.31 -14.65 -8.30
C SER A 108 12.29 -13.92 -7.44
N SER A 109 11.28 -14.66 -6.96
CA SER A 109 10.30 -14.13 -6.03
C SER A 109 10.91 -13.94 -4.64
N ILE A 110 10.55 -12.84 -3.98
CA ILE A 110 10.97 -12.51 -2.63
C ILE A 110 9.86 -12.91 -1.66
N HIS A 111 10.18 -13.74 -0.66
CA HIS A 111 9.24 -14.19 0.38
C HIS A 111 9.95 -14.28 1.75
N ARG A 112 10.23 -13.13 2.37
CA ARG A 112 10.97 -13.05 3.64
C ARG A 112 10.70 -11.74 4.37
N PHE A 113 11.19 -11.63 5.60
CA PHE A 113 11.41 -10.30 6.18
C PHE A 113 12.69 -9.74 5.58
N GLU A 114 12.60 -8.57 4.95
CA GLU A 114 13.72 -7.84 4.36
C GLU A 114 14.14 -6.67 5.24
N SER A 115 15.43 -6.34 5.22
CA SER A 115 15.97 -5.17 5.91
C SER A 115 15.76 -3.92 5.05
N VAL A 116 14.69 -3.19 5.33
CA VAL A 116 14.29 -1.97 4.60
C VAL A 116 14.87 -0.73 5.27
N GLU A 117 15.72 0.02 4.56
CA GLU A 117 16.32 1.27 5.00
C GLU A 117 15.37 2.45 4.79
N VAL A 118 15.16 3.27 5.83
CA VAL A 118 14.43 4.54 5.75
C VAL A 118 15.33 5.61 5.13
N ILE A 119 14.94 6.13 3.97
CA ILE A 119 15.65 7.19 3.25
C ILE A 119 15.17 8.56 3.71
N GLN A 120 13.85 8.72 3.79
CA GLN A 120 13.19 9.96 4.19
C GLN A 120 12.23 9.65 5.36
N PRO A 121 12.55 10.07 6.59
CA PRO A 121 11.72 9.84 7.76
C PRO A 121 10.55 10.84 7.79
N ASP A 122 9.52 10.57 6.99
CA ASP A 122 8.35 11.44 6.84
C ASP A 122 7.05 10.67 7.08
N ASP A 123 6.03 11.35 7.59
CA ASP A 123 4.67 10.86 7.81
C ASP A 123 4.59 9.39 8.28
N ILE A 124 4.37 8.45 7.36
CA ILE A 124 4.23 7.02 7.67
C ILE A 124 5.52 6.38 8.20
N PHE A 125 6.68 6.99 7.99
CA PHE A 125 8.00 6.63 8.54
C PHE A 125 8.55 7.62 9.59
N SER A 126 7.74 8.59 10.04
CA SER A 126 8.15 9.66 11.00
C SER A 126 8.71 9.17 12.35
N THR A 127 8.46 7.90 12.73
CA THR A 127 8.98 7.31 13.97
C THR A 127 10.49 7.07 13.94
N TRP A 128 11.06 6.89 12.75
CA TRP A 128 12.45 6.45 12.60
C TRP A 128 13.33 7.59 12.09
N LYS A 129 14.65 7.44 12.26
CA LYS A 129 15.63 8.37 11.68
C LYS A 129 16.06 7.87 10.30
N LYS A 130 16.53 8.78 9.45
CA LYS A 130 17.19 8.41 8.18
C LYS A 130 18.30 7.39 8.43
N GLY A 131 18.39 6.36 7.59
CA GLY A 131 19.33 5.25 7.68
C GLY A 131 18.92 4.14 8.65
N THR A 132 17.79 4.27 9.35
CA THR A 132 17.26 3.17 10.18
C THR A 132 16.82 2.02 9.27
N THR A 133 17.21 0.79 9.62
CA THR A 133 16.74 -0.41 8.93
C THR A 133 15.61 -1.10 9.70
N LEU A 134 14.58 -1.53 8.98
CA LEU A 134 13.35 -2.08 9.52
C LEU A 134 13.08 -3.47 8.91
N PRO A 135 12.78 -4.49 9.71
CA PRO A 135 12.34 -5.78 9.19
C PRO A 135 10.89 -5.66 8.69
N LEU A 136 10.69 -5.69 7.37
CA LEU A 136 9.37 -5.64 6.74
C LEU A 136 9.12 -6.90 5.90
N CYS A 137 7.87 -7.39 5.89
CA CYS A 137 7.53 -8.65 5.24
C CYS A 137 7.29 -8.47 3.75
N GLU A 138 8.17 -9.03 2.92
CA GLU A 138 8.09 -8.98 1.47
C GLU A 138 7.45 -10.24 0.86
N SER A 139 6.71 -10.04 -0.23
CA SER A 139 6.03 -11.11 -0.95
C SER A 139 5.70 -10.74 -2.39
N HIS A 140 6.71 -10.40 -3.19
CA HIS A 140 6.53 -9.92 -4.56
C HIS A 140 7.55 -10.55 -5.53
N LYS A 141 7.24 -10.48 -6.83
CA LYS A 141 8.16 -10.85 -7.92
C LYS A 141 8.47 -9.66 -8.82
N ASP A 142 7.79 -8.55 -8.64
CA ASP A 142 7.92 -7.38 -9.49
C ASP A 142 8.21 -6.18 -8.59
N GLU A 143 8.98 -5.23 -9.09
CA GLU A 143 9.19 -3.93 -8.46
C GLU A 143 8.85 -2.82 -9.43
N ILE A 144 8.63 -1.62 -8.91
CA ILE A 144 8.33 -0.44 -9.71
C ILE A 144 9.40 0.63 -9.53
N THR A 145 9.63 1.42 -10.57
CA THR A 145 10.45 2.63 -10.44
C THR A 145 9.73 3.65 -9.58
N LEU A 146 10.48 4.54 -8.94
CA LEU A 146 9.89 5.73 -8.31
C LEU A 146 9.27 6.61 -9.42
N PRO A 147 7.99 6.99 -9.33
CA PRO A 147 7.40 7.98 -10.23
C PRO A 147 8.15 9.33 -10.15
N PRO A 148 8.13 10.15 -11.20
CA PRO A 148 8.64 11.51 -11.13
C PRO A 148 8.03 12.30 -9.95
N ASP A 149 8.86 13.11 -9.30
CA ASP A 149 8.49 13.99 -8.18
C ASP A 149 7.97 13.30 -6.90
N PHE A 150 7.86 11.97 -6.88
CA PHE A 150 7.54 11.24 -5.66
C PHE A 150 8.71 11.29 -4.68
N ILE A 151 8.37 11.38 -3.40
CA ILE A 151 9.33 11.34 -2.30
C ILE A 151 9.68 9.87 -2.04
N HIS A 152 10.97 9.56 -2.11
CA HIS A 152 11.49 8.21 -1.84
C HIS A 152 11.62 8.00 -0.33
N LEU A 153 10.74 7.17 0.25
CA LEU A 153 10.66 6.98 1.70
C LEU A 153 11.59 5.87 2.18
N ALA A 154 11.68 4.77 1.43
CA ALA A 154 12.46 3.61 1.84
C ALA A 154 12.97 2.77 0.65
N ARG A 155 14.03 2.00 0.89
CA ARG A 155 14.62 1.03 -0.06
C ARG A 155 15.15 -0.22 0.64
N SER A 156 15.43 -1.27 -0.12
CA SER A 156 16.21 -2.42 0.33
C SER A 156 17.21 -2.85 -0.73
N THR A 157 18.02 -3.85 -0.43
CA THR A 157 18.92 -4.47 -1.40
C THR A 157 18.17 -5.19 -2.53
N SER A 158 16.90 -5.52 -2.32
CA SER A 158 16.11 -6.34 -3.24
C SER A 158 14.99 -5.59 -3.96
N CYS A 159 14.69 -4.36 -3.53
CA CYS A 159 13.75 -3.45 -4.16
C CYS A 159 14.20 -2.01 -3.88
N GLU A 160 14.47 -1.22 -4.92
CA GLU A 160 14.91 0.17 -4.72
C GLU A 160 13.75 1.04 -4.20
N ASN A 161 12.54 0.85 -4.73
CA ASN A 161 11.35 1.63 -4.32
C ASN A 161 10.49 0.84 -3.32
N GLU A 162 10.96 0.68 -2.08
CA GLU A 162 10.19 -0.04 -1.04
C GLU A 162 9.01 0.77 -0.51
N ALA A 163 9.14 2.10 -0.50
CA ALA A 163 8.07 2.99 -0.12
C ALA A 163 8.23 4.37 -0.74
N MET A 164 7.10 4.99 -1.06
CA MET A 164 7.05 6.30 -1.70
C MET A 164 5.80 7.09 -1.29
N GLN A 165 5.91 8.40 -1.41
CA GLN A 165 4.84 9.35 -1.11
C GLN A 165 4.67 10.37 -2.23
N HIS A 166 3.43 10.75 -2.51
CA HIS A 166 3.13 11.83 -3.43
C HIS A 166 3.57 13.18 -2.82
N PRO A 167 4.15 14.11 -3.59
CA PRO A 167 4.76 15.33 -3.06
C PRO A 167 3.80 16.35 -2.40
N THR A 168 2.48 16.16 -2.51
CA THR A 168 1.48 17.19 -2.15
C THR A 168 0.15 16.61 -1.68
N ARG A 169 -0.24 15.43 -2.21
CA ARG A 169 -1.44 14.70 -1.80
C ARG A 169 -1.07 13.66 -0.73
N PRO A 170 -1.97 13.31 0.20
CA PRO A 170 -1.72 12.33 1.26
C PRO A 170 -1.77 10.87 0.72
N ILE A 171 -0.98 10.59 -0.31
CA ILE A 171 -0.90 9.28 -0.97
C ILE A 171 0.45 8.67 -0.60
N TYR A 172 0.38 7.53 0.06
CA TYR A 172 1.53 6.78 0.54
C TYR A 172 1.44 5.35 0.04
N SER A 173 2.59 4.70 -0.11
CA SER A 173 2.61 3.30 -0.50
C SER A 173 3.86 2.58 -0.08
N THR A 174 3.77 1.26 0.01
CA THR A 174 4.88 0.37 0.29
C THR A 174 4.76 -0.96 -0.44
N GLN A 175 5.88 -1.49 -0.90
CA GLN A 175 5.98 -2.81 -1.52
C GLN A 175 5.76 -3.94 -0.49
N ALA A 176 6.15 -3.69 0.77
CA ALA A 176 5.95 -4.58 1.90
C ALA A 176 4.48 -4.86 2.23
N HIS A 177 4.23 -6.03 2.82
CA HIS A 177 2.96 -6.39 3.44
C HIS A 177 2.95 -6.02 4.93
N LEU A 178 2.55 -4.77 5.22
CA LEU A 178 2.48 -4.24 6.58
C LEU A 178 1.60 -5.09 7.51
N GLU A 179 0.51 -5.65 6.98
CA GLU A 179 -0.44 -6.49 7.70
C GLU A 179 0.11 -7.86 8.13
N ARG A 180 1.26 -8.26 7.58
CA ARG A 180 1.97 -9.51 7.91
C ARG A 180 3.07 -9.33 8.97
N SER A 181 3.16 -8.13 9.55
CA SER A 181 3.99 -7.86 10.72
C SER A 181 3.60 -8.77 11.90
N THR A 182 4.53 -8.99 12.82
CA THR A 182 4.34 -9.83 14.01
C THR A 182 4.70 -9.06 15.27
N GLU A 183 4.45 -9.63 16.45
CA GLU A 183 4.89 -9.02 17.72
C GLU A 183 6.43 -8.98 17.85
N THR A 184 7.15 -9.82 17.09
CA THR A 184 8.63 -9.76 16.98
C THR A 184 9.07 -8.71 15.96
N TYR A 185 8.41 -8.62 14.81
CA TYR A 185 8.72 -7.68 13.73
C TYR A 185 7.58 -6.68 13.57
N THR A 186 7.61 -5.62 14.39
CA THR A 186 6.48 -4.70 14.59
C THR A 186 6.51 -3.49 13.66
N ALA A 187 7.56 -3.29 12.87
CA ALA A 187 7.76 -2.07 12.08
C ALA A 187 6.55 -1.75 11.18
N GLY A 188 5.98 -2.74 10.47
CA GLY A 188 4.83 -2.48 9.61
C GLY A 188 3.55 -2.11 10.38
N PHE A 189 3.38 -2.57 11.63
CA PHE A 189 2.31 -2.07 12.49
C PHE A 189 2.51 -0.59 12.84
N GLN A 190 3.75 -0.16 13.06
CA GLN A 190 4.05 1.23 13.34
C GLN A 190 3.81 2.12 12.11
N VAL A 191 4.13 1.65 10.90
CA VAL A 191 3.76 2.36 9.64
C VAL A 191 2.25 2.58 9.56
N ILE A 192 1.45 1.54 9.83
CA ILE A 192 -0.02 1.65 9.84
C ILE A 192 -0.48 2.65 10.92
N LYS A 193 0.09 2.62 12.12
CA LYS A 193 -0.24 3.58 13.18
C LYS A 193 0.06 5.01 12.74
N ASN A 194 1.22 5.26 12.15
CA ASN A 194 1.60 6.59 11.68
C ASN A 194 0.62 7.09 10.61
N PHE A 195 0.27 6.24 9.64
CA PHE A 195 -0.76 6.56 8.64
C PHE A 195 -2.10 6.93 9.29
N LEU A 196 -2.56 6.16 10.28
CA LEU A 196 -3.81 6.45 10.99
C LEU A 196 -3.77 7.78 11.74
N HIS A 197 -2.62 8.22 12.24
CA HIS A 197 -2.48 9.50 12.95
C HIS A 197 -2.62 10.73 12.04
N LEU A 198 -2.43 10.59 10.72
CA LEU A 198 -2.52 11.71 9.77
C LEU A 198 -3.90 12.39 9.73
N PHE A 199 -4.93 11.66 10.14
CA PHE A 199 -6.32 12.10 10.08
C PHE A 199 -7.12 11.67 11.32
N SER A 200 -6.45 11.34 12.42
CA SER A 200 -7.09 10.94 13.69
C SER A 200 -7.65 12.10 14.48
#